data_AF-A0A9W6WPN7-F1
#
_entry.id   AF-A0A9W6WPN7-F1
#
_cell.length_a   1.000
_cell.length_b   1.000
_cell.length_c   1.000
_cell.angle_alpha   90.00
_cell.angle_beta   90.00
_cell.angle_gamma   90.00
#
_symmetry.space_group_name_H-M   'P 1'
#
loop_
_entity.id
_entity.type
_entity.pdbx_description
1 polymer ?
#
loop_
_entity_poly.entity_id
_entity_poly.type
_entity_poly.pdbx_seq_one_letter_code
_entity_poly.pdbx_strand_id
1 'polypeptide(L)' 'MVAENILFKALDEKQHAIVLDAMFPKEFEPGDIIIKQGDDGDNFYILESGVCEVYKDDELVQTVSWRHVAGFLRDLRAC' A
#
# COMPACT_ATOMS: atom_id res chain seq x y z
N MET A 1 9.39 10.72 -3.16
CA MET A 1 8.55 10.17 -4.25
C MET A 1 7.25 9.62 -3.67
N VAL A 2 6.37 10.50 -3.19
CA VAL A 2 4.99 10.17 -2.74
C VAL A 2 3.95 11.03 -3.48
N ALA A 3 4.42 12.03 -4.25
CA ALA A 3 3.62 13.11 -4.85
C ALA A 3 2.71 12.71 -6.03
N GLU A 4 2.84 11.50 -6.57
CA GLU A 4 2.09 11.05 -7.76
C GLU A 4 0.82 10.26 -7.41
N ASN A 5 0.52 10.11 -6.13
CA ASN A 5 -0.59 9.30 -5.66
C ASN A 5 -1.87 10.18 -5.52
N ILE A 6 -2.96 9.76 -6.18
CA ILE A 6 -4.25 10.49 -6.31
C ILE A 6 -4.87 10.87 -4.95
N LEU A 7 -4.71 10.10 -3.86
CA LEU A 7 -5.21 10.53 -2.54
C LEU A 7 -4.41 11.70 -1.98
N PHE A 8 -3.12 11.74 -2.29
CA PHE A 8 -2.22 12.78 -1.83
C PHE A 8 -2.20 14.00 -2.76
N LYS A 9 -2.71 13.91 -4.01
CA LYS A 9 -2.80 15.05 -4.93
C LYS A 9 -3.75 16.16 -4.45
N ALA A 10 -4.68 15.85 -3.55
CA ALA A 10 -5.59 16.82 -2.94
C ALA A 10 -5.05 17.46 -1.64
N LEU A 11 -3.92 16.96 -1.13
CA LEU A 11 -3.32 17.42 0.13
C LEU A 11 -2.15 18.36 -0.17
N ASP A 12 -2.08 19.47 0.56
CA ASP A 12 -0.93 20.38 0.50
C ASP A 12 0.33 19.76 1.14
N GLU A 13 1.51 20.37 0.94
CA GLU A 13 2.78 19.83 1.47
C GLU A 13 2.77 19.64 3.00
N LYS A 14 2.03 20.46 3.75
CA LYS A 14 1.93 20.32 5.20
C LYS A 14 1.04 19.16 5.59
N GLN A 15 -0.07 18.98 4.87
CA GLN A 15 -0.97 17.85 5.05
C GLN A 15 -0.28 16.53 4.67
N HIS A 16 0.58 16.51 3.65
CA HIS A 16 1.43 15.35 3.35
C HIS A 16 2.32 14.98 4.53
N ALA A 17 3.03 15.96 5.10
CA ALA A 17 3.91 15.71 6.23
C ALA A 17 3.13 15.18 7.44
N ILE A 18 1.95 15.73 7.73
CA ILE A 18 1.09 15.26 8.83
C ILE A 18 0.65 13.81 8.60
N VAL A 19 0.25 13.45 7.38
CA VAL A 19 -0.17 12.06 7.10
C VAL A 19 1.01 11.11 7.20
N LEU A 20 2.17 11.46 6.65
CA LEU A 20 3.38 10.64 6.75
C LEU A 20 3.83 10.45 8.20
N ASP A 21 3.79 11.51 9.02
CA ASP A 21 4.12 11.44 10.44
C ASP A 21 3.12 10.60 11.26
N ALA A 22 1.87 10.49 10.78
CA ALA A 22 0.84 9.68 11.41
C ALA A 22 0.89 8.20 10.98
N MET A 23 1.74 7.83 10.02
CA MET A 23 1.93 6.44 9.63
C MET A 23 2.88 5.73 10.59
N PHE A 24 2.58 4.48 10.91
CA PHE A 24 3.42 3.65 11.76
C PHE A 24 3.92 2.42 10.98
N PRO A 25 5.17 1.99 11.21
CA PRO A 25 5.70 0.81 10.55
C PRO A 25 4.93 -0.43 11.00
N LYS A 26 4.64 -1.31 10.04
CA LYS A 26 4.04 -2.62 10.29
C LYS A 26 4.76 -3.65 9.44
N GLU A 27 5.28 -4.66 10.10
CA GLU A 27 5.97 -5.80 9.47
C GLU A 27 4.98 -6.94 9.22
N PHE A 28 5.22 -7.68 8.14
CA PHE A 28 4.42 -8.82 7.71
C PHE A 28 5.36 -9.94 7.30
N GLU A 29 4.93 -11.18 7.52
CA GLU A 29 5.67 -12.38 7.12
C GLU A 29 5.19 -12.90 5.76
N PRO A 30 6.04 -13.64 5.03
CA PRO A 30 5.65 -14.39 3.84
C PRO A 30 4.32 -15.15 4.01
N GLY A 31 3.35 -14.87 3.15
CA GLY A 31 2.01 -15.47 3.15
C GLY A 31 0.94 -14.66 3.89
N ASP A 32 1.30 -13.60 4.62
CA ASP A 32 0.33 -12.76 5.32
C ASP A 32 -0.61 -12.03 4.36
N ILE A 33 -1.89 -11.99 4.72
CA ILE A 33 -2.91 -11.18 4.04
C ILE A 33 -2.88 -9.79 4.66
N ILE A 34 -2.37 -8.80 3.92
CA ILE A 34 -2.28 -7.40 4.38
C ILE A 34 -3.65 -6.72 4.23
N ILE A 35 -4.27 -6.89 3.06
CA ILE A 35 -5.63 -6.40 2.76
C ILE A 35 -6.41 -7.54 2.14
N LYS A 36 -7.67 -7.69 2.55
CA LYS A 36 -8.58 -8.69 2.02
C LYS A 36 -9.76 -8.01 1.32
N GLN A 37 -10.01 -8.43 0.08
CA GLN A 37 -11.13 -7.95 -0.70
C GLN A 37 -12.46 -8.17 0.03
N GLY A 38 -13.25 -7.11 0.15
CA GLY A 38 -14.57 -7.15 0.79
C GLY A 38 -14.58 -6.79 2.28
N ASP A 39 -13.40 -6.62 2.91
CA ASP A 39 -13.30 -6.09 4.27
C ASP A 39 -13.48 -4.55 4.27
N ASP A 40 -13.91 -4.01 5.41
CA ASP A 40 -14.05 -2.56 5.60
C ASP A 40 -12.67 -1.88 5.44
N GLY A 41 -12.54 -1.08 4.38
CA GLY A 41 -11.28 -0.50 3.92
C GLY A 41 -10.86 0.72 4.74
N ASP A 42 -10.41 0.48 5.98
CA ASP A 42 -10.09 1.56 6.93
C ASP A 42 -8.59 1.92 6.99
N ASN A 43 -7.72 1.11 6.38
CA ASN A 43 -6.26 1.27 6.46
C ASN A 43 -5.61 1.52 5.10
N PHE A 44 -4.58 2.37 5.11
CA PHE A 44 -3.70 2.63 3.97
C PHE A 44 -2.28 2.15 4.27
N TYR A 45 -1.68 1.46 3.31
CA TYR A 45 -0.35 0.90 3.42
C TYR A 45 0.58 1.48 2.36
N ILE A 46 1.84 1.72 2.73
CA ILE A 46 2.92 2.05 1.82
C ILE A 46 3.98 0.98 2.00
N LEU A 47 4.41 0.38 0.88
CA LEU A 47 5.48 -0.62 0.89
C LEU A 47 6.84 0.08 0.99
N GLU A 48 7.45 0.04 2.17
CA GLU A 48 8.78 0.62 2.41
C GLU A 48 9.90 -0.29 1.86
N SER A 49 9.76 -1.60 2.00
CA SER A 49 10.70 -2.60 1.48
C SER A 49 9.98 -3.93 1.22
N GLY A 50 10.60 -4.80 0.41
CA GLY A 50 10.04 -6.12 0.08
C GLY A 50 9.20 -6.17 -1.20
N VAL A 51 8.41 -7.24 -1.31
CA VAL A 51 7.55 -7.56 -2.45
C VAL A 51 6.20 -8.04 -1.94
N CYS A 52 5.14 -7.57 -2.59
CA CYS A 52 3.78 -8.01 -2.30
C CYS A 52 3.05 -8.41 -3.59
N GLU A 53 2.07 -9.26 -3.44
CA GLU A 53 1.22 -9.76 -4.51
C GLU A 53 -0.21 -9.27 -4.34
N VAL A 54 -0.82 -8.90 -5.46
CA VAL A 54 -2.20 -8.43 -5.54
C VAL A 54 -3.03 -9.51 -6.19
N TYR A 55 -4.08 -9.91 -5.49
CA TYR A 55 -5.02 -10.92 -5.96
C TYR A 55 -6.40 -10.30 -6.15
N LYS A 56 -7.07 -10.69 -7.24
CA LYS A 56 -8.47 -10.36 -7.48
C LYS A 56 -9.21 -11.63 -7.82
N ASP A 57 -10.27 -11.92 -7.08
CA ASP A 57 -11.06 -13.15 -7.27
C ASP A 57 -10.17 -14.42 -7.28
N ASP A 58 -9.20 -14.47 -6.35
CA ASP A 58 -8.16 -15.50 -6.18
C ASP A 58 -7.13 -15.63 -7.33
N GLU A 59 -7.17 -14.76 -8.35
CA GLU A 59 -6.17 -14.71 -9.41
C GLU A 59 -5.11 -13.63 -9.11
N LEU A 60 -3.82 -13.99 -9.27
CA LEU A 60 -2.71 -13.04 -9.16
C LEU A 60 -2.78 -12.05 -10.33
N VAL A 61 -3.05 -10.78 -10.03
CA VAL A 61 -3.14 -9.72 -11.04
C VAL A 61 -1.88 -8.87 -11.13
N GLN A 62 -1.13 -8.73 -10.04
CA GLN A 62 0.06 -7.90 -10.01
C GLN A 62 1.02 -8.29 -8.89
N THR A 63 2.32 -8.15 -9.14
CA THR A 63 3.36 -8.22 -8.10
C THR A 63 4.02 -6.85 -8.00
N VAL A 64 4.13 -6.32 -6.79
CA VAL A 64 4.69 -4.99 -6.50
C VAL A 64 5.89 -5.12 -5.62
N SER A 65 7.00 -4.57 -6.09
CA SER A 65 8.22 -4.42 -5.32
C SER A 65 8.44 -2.97 -4.91
N TRP A 66 9.05 -2.75 -3.75
CA TRP A 66 9.41 -1.42 -3.23
C TRP A 66 10.17 -0.55 -4.25
N ARG A 67 10.90 -1.20 -5.17
CA ARG A 67 11.72 -0.57 -6.21
C ARG A 67 10.91 0.02 -7.37
N HIS A 68 9.61 -0.26 -7.45
CA HIS A 68 8.72 0.17 -8.54
C HIS A 68 7.44 0.88 -8.06
N VAL A 69 7.38 1.38 -6.82
CA VAL A 69 6.13 1.99 -6.30
C VAL A 69 5.89 3.36 -6.93
N ALA A 70 5.09 3.35 -8.00
CA ALA A 70 4.33 4.48 -8.53
C ALA A 70 2.85 4.08 -8.53
N GLY A 71 2.16 4.29 -7.41
CA GLY A 71 0.69 4.24 -7.35
C GLY A 71 0.06 3.07 -6.59
N PHE A 72 -1.20 3.30 -6.24
CA PHE A 72 -2.10 2.53 -5.39
C PHE A 72 -2.16 1.03 -5.61
N LEU A 73 -2.22 0.29 -4.51
CA LEU A 73 -2.53 -1.14 -4.53
C LEU A 73 -3.61 -1.42 -3.49
N ARG A 74 -4.79 -1.75 -4.01
CA ARG A 74 -5.78 -2.51 -3.26
C ARG A 74 -5.34 -3.97 -3.31
N ASP A 75 -5.51 -4.66 -2.18
CA ASP A 75 -5.20 -6.08 -1.98
C ASP A 75 -3.71 -6.41 -2.05
N LEU A 76 -3.04 -6.52 -0.90
CA LEU A 76 -1.63 -6.89 -0.79
C LEU A 76 -1.52 -8.18 0.02
N ARG A 77 -0.74 -9.15 -0.48
CA ARG A 77 -0.24 -10.32 0.24
C ARG A 77 1.29 -10.26 0.30
N ALA A 78 1.88 -10.54 1.44
CA ALA A 78 3.33 -10.64 1.56
C ALA A 78 3.83 -11.94 0.89
N CYS A 79 4.88 -11.86 0.08
CA CYS A 79 5.56 -13.03 -0.50
C CYS A 79 6.49 -13.69 0.50
#